data_AF-A0A3D0KPQ8-F1
#
_entry.id   AF-A0A3D0KPQ8-F1
#
_cell.length_a   1.000
_cell.length_b   1.000
_cell.length_c   1.000
_cell.angle_alpha   90.00
_cell.angle_beta   90.00
_cell.angle_gamma   90.00
#
_symmetry.space_group_name_H-M   'P 1'
#
loop_
_entity.id
_entity.type
_entity.pdbx_description
1 polymer ?
#
loop_
_entity_poly.entity_id
_entity_poly.type
_entity_poly.pdbx_seq_one_letter_code
_entity_poly.pdbx_strand_id
1 'polypeptide(L)'
;MEHYLDNSATTKTSEKAARAAFEIMTQNYGNPSSLHGMGIKAENELRLARKTVALRMGASDEEVFFTSGGTEANNLALFGTAYANIRRGKKLVVSSVEHSSVIEAAKRLEAEGFNVAYINPRSNGIIHPADVAAQVDGETALVSVMLVNNESGAVMPVKDIFEAAKLKNPSIICHTDAVQAFGKLEIKARRLGAELISVSAHKVHAPKGCGAVYIKKGVRLVSRQYGGEQEKKVRPGTEALPSIAAFGVACGEFDIRGNFEKVEKLNAYARERLGKIDGVLFNSPSSALPYVLNISAGRVRSETMLHFLEERGVYVSSGSACAKGKPSHVLSAMGFDKTRADSALRISFSKYNTEQDVDALCEGIALGLKVLAHR
;
A
#
# COMPACT_ATOMS: atom_id res chain seq x y z
N MET A 1 -0.89 1.99 -29.18
CA MET A 1 -1.25 2.85 -28.03
C MET A 1 -0.95 2.03 -26.78
N GLU A 2 -0.46 2.64 -25.71
CA GLU A 2 -0.15 1.93 -24.46
C GLU A 2 -1.30 2.08 -23.46
N HIS A 3 -1.72 0.97 -22.86
CA HIS A 3 -2.81 0.85 -21.90
C HIS A 3 -2.26 0.37 -20.56
N TYR A 4 -1.97 1.32 -19.66
CA TYR A 4 -1.33 1.03 -18.37
C TYR A 4 -2.36 0.72 -17.27
N LEU A 5 -2.42 -0.55 -16.89
CA LEU A 5 -3.35 -1.12 -15.91
C LEU A 5 -2.61 -1.79 -14.72
N ASP A 6 -1.40 -1.34 -14.42
CA ASP A 6 -0.61 -1.79 -13.25
C ASP A 6 -0.35 -0.67 -12.21
N ASN A 7 -1.37 0.17 -11.99
CA ASN A 7 -1.30 1.30 -11.03
C ASN A 7 -1.14 0.87 -9.57
N SER A 8 -1.45 -0.38 -9.22
CA SER A 8 -1.14 -0.98 -7.92
C SER A 8 0.33 -1.32 -7.77
N ALA A 9 1.14 -1.43 -8.83
CA ALA A 9 2.59 -1.53 -8.72
C ALA A 9 3.22 -0.14 -8.57
N THR A 10 2.91 0.79 -9.48
CA THR A 10 3.32 2.19 -9.38
C THR A 10 2.41 3.07 -10.23
N THR A 11 2.40 4.37 -9.96
CA THR A 11 1.66 5.33 -10.77
C THR A 11 2.59 6.28 -11.53
N LYS A 12 2.11 6.84 -12.65
CA LYS A 12 2.77 7.96 -13.33
C LYS A 12 2.73 9.19 -12.43
N THR A 13 3.88 9.87 -12.27
CA THR A 13 3.99 11.11 -11.51
C THR A 13 3.13 12.22 -12.14
N SER A 14 2.42 12.97 -11.31
CA SER A 14 1.72 14.20 -11.70
C SER A 14 2.72 15.22 -12.25
N GLU A 15 2.36 15.92 -13.32
CA GLU A 15 3.21 16.98 -13.89
C GLU A 15 3.47 18.11 -12.89
N LYS A 16 2.48 18.44 -12.04
CA LYS A 16 2.67 19.44 -10.98
C LYS A 16 3.67 18.96 -9.94
N ALA A 17 3.56 17.70 -9.52
CA ALA A 17 4.49 17.10 -8.58
C ALA A 17 5.91 17.01 -9.16
N ALA A 18 6.05 16.64 -10.44
CA ALA A 18 7.33 16.60 -11.15
C ALA A 18 7.98 17.99 -11.26
N ARG A 19 7.18 19.01 -11.58
CA ARG A 19 7.65 20.40 -11.63
C ARG A 19 8.14 20.89 -10.27
N ALA A 20 7.39 20.61 -9.20
CA ALA A 20 7.81 20.96 -7.85
C ALA A 20 9.14 20.30 -7.46
N ALA A 21 9.33 19.01 -7.77
CA ALA A 21 10.62 18.36 -7.55
C ALA A 21 11.75 19.05 -8.33
N PHE A 22 11.52 19.40 -9.61
CA PHE A 22 12.50 20.09 -10.44
C PHE A 22 12.89 21.47 -9.87
N GLU A 23 11.91 22.26 -9.43
CA GLU A 23 12.15 23.57 -8.82
C GLU A 23 12.95 23.46 -7.51
N ILE A 24 12.65 22.47 -6.67
CA ILE A 24 13.46 22.21 -5.45
C ILE A 24 14.90 21.85 -5.82
N MET A 25 15.10 20.99 -6.83
CA MET A 25 16.45 20.58 -7.24
C MET A 25 17.27 21.71 -7.85
N THR A 26 16.64 22.64 -8.57
CA THR A 26 17.35 23.63 -9.40
C THR A 26 17.34 25.04 -8.83
N GLN A 27 16.37 25.38 -7.98
CA GLN A 27 16.15 26.76 -7.49
C GLN A 27 16.13 26.83 -5.97
N ASN A 28 15.52 25.86 -5.27
CA ASN A 28 15.42 25.84 -3.80
C ASN A 28 16.14 24.62 -3.18
N TYR A 29 17.41 24.45 -3.54
CA TYR A 29 18.23 23.27 -3.20
C TYR A 29 18.90 23.33 -1.82
N GLY A 30 18.49 24.27 -0.97
CA GLY A 30 19.05 24.43 0.38
C GLY A 30 18.82 23.21 1.27
N ASN A 31 19.67 23.05 2.29
CA ASN A 31 19.47 22.04 3.33
C ASN A 31 18.52 22.60 4.41
N PRO A 32 17.40 21.92 4.76
CA PRO A 32 16.48 22.36 5.81
C PRO A 32 17.14 22.56 7.19
N SER A 33 18.27 21.91 7.45
CA SER A 33 19.03 22.06 8.70
C SER A 33 19.91 23.33 8.75
N SER A 34 20.02 24.08 7.64
CA SER A 34 20.86 25.29 7.57
C SER A 34 20.14 26.54 8.10
N LEU A 35 20.85 27.37 8.86
CA LEU A 35 20.29 28.60 9.46
C LEU A 35 20.20 29.80 8.49
N HIS A 36 20.84 29.72 7.31
CA HIS A 36 20.83 30.79 6.32
C HIS A 36 19.51 30.81 5.51
N GLY A 37 19.26 31.91 4.79
CA GLY A 37 18.01 32.12 4.06
C GLY A 37 17.59 30.96 3.12
N MET A 38 18.53 30.30 2.44
CA MET A 38 18.21 29.12 1.61
C MET A 38 17.76 27.90 2.43
N GLY A 39 18.28 27.70 3.64
CA GLY A 39 17.87 26.61 4.51
C GLY A 39 16.49 26.86 5.10
N ILE A 40 16.21 28.10 5.50
CA ILE A 40 14.86 28.53 5.93
C ILE A 40 13.83 28.32 4.82
N LYS A 41 14.16 28.66 3.57
CA LYS A 41 13.28 28.39 2.41
C LYS A 41 13.03 26.89 2.23
N ALA A 42 14.07 26.07 2.33
CA ALA A 42 13.95 24.60 2.24
C ALA A 42 13.12 24.00 3.39
N GLU A 43 13.28 24.52 4.61
CA GLU A 43 12.51 24.11 5.79
C GLU A 43 11.02 24.46 5.61
N ASN A 44 10.70 25.62 5.05
CA ASN A 44 9.31 25.99 4.78
C ASN A 44 8.64 25.03 3.79
N GLU A 45 9.34 24.57 2.75
CA GLU A 45 8.84 23.56 1.81
C GLU A 45 8.61 22.21 2.50
N LEU A 46 9.55 21.79 3.36
CA LEU A 46 9.40 20.58 4.17
C LEU A 46 8.16 20.64 5.06
N ARG A 47 7.93 21.77 5.75
CA ARG A 47 6.75 22.00 6.60
C ARG A 47 5.46 22.01 5.80
N LEU A 48 5.43 22.66 4.63
CA LEU A 48 4.26 22.69 3.75
C LEU A 48 3.88 21.29 3.26
N ALA A 49 4.86 20.51 2.80
CA ALA A 49 4.64 19.13 2.38
C ALA A 49 4.09 18.28 3.53
N ARG A 50 4.72 18.37 4.72
CA ARG A 50 4.29 17.63 5.92
C ARG A 50 2.86 17.96 6.31
N LYS A 51 2.51 19.25 6.36
CA LYS A 51 1.16 19.72 6.66
C LYS A 51 0.13 19.15 5.68
N THR A 52 0.47 19.10 4.40
CA THR A 52 -0.44 18.58 3.36
C THR A 52 -0.66 17.08 3.48
N VAL A 53 0.41 16.31 3.72
CA VAL A 53 0.32 14.85 3.96
C VAL A 53 -0.47 14.56 5.23
N ALA A 54 -0.18 15.27 6.33
CA ALA A 54 -0.87 15.12 7.61
C ALA A 54 -2.37 15.41 7.53
N LEU A 55 -2.76 16.47 6.80
CA LEU A 55 -4.16 16.79 6.55
C LEU A 55 -4.91 15.63 5.87
N ARG A 56 -4.28 14.98 4.89
CA ARG A 56 -4.85 13.82 4.19
C ARG A 56 -4.96 12.57 5.06
N MET A 57 -4.19 12.48 6.14
CA MET A 57 -4.31 11.44 7.16
C MET A 57 -5.25 11.82 8.32
N GLY A 58 -5.72 13.07 8.37
CA GLY A 58 -6.45 13.60 9.53
C GLY A 58 -5.61 13.66 10.80
N ALA A 59 -4.32 13.95 10.66
CA ALA A 59 -3.32 13.99 11.71
C ALA A 59 -2.73 15.40 11.89
N SER A 60 -2.02 15.63 13.00
CA SER A 60 -1.15 16.79 13.14
C SER A 60 0.11 16.62 12.27
N ASP A 61 0.71 17.72 11.83
CA ASP A 61 2.00 17.69 11.14
C ASP A 61 3.13 17.12 12.03
N GLU A 62 3.06 17.34 13.35
CA GLU A 62 3.99 16.77 14.33
C GLU A 62 3.99 15.24 14.40
N GLU A 63 2.95 14.59 13.88
CA GLU A 63 2.73 13.14 13.90
C GLU A 63 3.10 12.45 12.58
N VAL A 64 3.53 13.19 11.55
CA VAL A 64 3.90 12.62 10.26
C VAL A 64 5.40 12.71 10.07
N PHE A 65 6.04 11.60 9.71
CA PHE A 65 7.48 11.48 9.50
C PHE A 65 7.78 10.93 8.10
N PHE A 66 8.72 11.55 7.39
CA PHE A 66 9.06 11.11 6.03
C PHE A 66 10.02 9.92 6.03
N THR A 67 9.82 9.03 5.07
CA THR A 67 10.67 7.86 4.82
C THR A 67 11.00 7.78 3.32
N SER A 68 11.83 6.83 2.91
CA SER A 68 12.12 6.55 1.49
C SER A 68 10.98 5.81 0.77
N GLY A 69 9.93 5.39 1.47
CA GLY A 69 8.80 4.68 0.88
C GLY A 69 8.02 3.83 1.88
N GLY A 70 6.98 3.15 1.38
CA GLY A 70 6.14 2.25 2.17
C GLY A 70 6.92 1.12 2.86
N THR A 71 7.94 0.55 2.20
CA THR A 71 8.78 -0.50 2.80
C THR A 71 9.51 -0.02 4.05
N GLU A 72 10.17 1.14 4.00
CA GLU A 72 10.86 1.71 5.16
C GLU A 72 9.86 2.08 6.27
N ALA A 73 8.72 2.67 5.92
CA ALA A 73 7.66 3.00 6.87
C ALA A 73 7.14 1.74 7.62
N ASN A 74 6.83 0.67 6.89
CA ASN A 74 6.41 -0.61 7.47
C ASN A 74 7.49 -1.22 8.37
N ASN A 75 8.76 -1.18 7.93
CA ASN A 75 9.87 -1.72 8.72
C ASN A 75 10.08 -0.92 10.02
N LEU A 76 10.02 0.41 9.94
CA LEU A 76 10.09 1.28 11.11
C LEU A 76 8.91 1.02 12.05
N ALA A 77 7.70 0.82 11.54
CA ALA A 77 6.53 0.51 12.35
C ALA A 77 6.70 -0.83 13.10
N LEU A 78 7.12 -1.89 12.41
CA LEU A 78 7.29 -3.21 13.02
C LEU A 78 8.48 -3.26 13.98
N PHE A 79 9.70 -3.07 13.48
CA PHE A 79 10.89 -3.16 14.30
C PHE A 79 10.92 -2.08 15.38
N GLY A 80 10.56 -0.84 15.03
CA GLY A 80 10.59 0.27 15.96
C GLY A 80 9.63 0.05 17.12
N THR A 81 8.44 -0.51 16.87
CA THR A 81 7.48 -0.86 17.94
C THR A 81 7.97 -2.03 18.77
N ALA A 82 8.40 -3.11 18.10
CA ALA A 82 8.84 -4.34 18.73
C ALA A 82 9.99 -4.09 19.72
N TYR A 83 11.02 -3.34 19.31
CA TYR A 83 12.14 -3.01 20.18
C TYR A 83 11.79 -1.98 21.26
N ALA A 84 10.92 -0.99 20.95
CA ALA A 84 10.47 -0.02 21.96
C ALA A 84 9.67 -0.68 23.10
N ASN A 85 8.98 -1.78 22.81
CA ASN A 85 8.11 -2.47 23.76
C ASN A 85 8.64 -3.85 24.20
N ILE A 86 9.91 -4.18 23.91
CA ILE A 86 10.49 -5.51 24.16
C ILE A 86 10.38 -5.98 25.61
N ARG A 87 10.35 -5.05 26.57
CA ARG A 87 10.18 -5.35 28.01
C ARG A 87 8.74 -5.66 28.41
N ARG A 88 7.76 -5.24 27.60
CA ARG A 88 6.32 -5.47 27.84
C ARG A 88 5.85 -6.78 27.23
N GLY A 89 6.48 -7.18 26.12
CA GLY A 89 6.15 -8.43 25.47
C GLY A 89 6.85 -8.57 24.13
N LYS A 90 6.92 -9.81 23.65
CA LYS A 90 7.60 -10.18 22.40
C LYS A 90 6.65 -10.82 21.40
N LYS A 91 5.35 -10.55 21.49
CA LYS A 91 4.36 -11.09 20.55
C LYS A 91 3.86 -10.05 19.57
N LEU A 92 3.72 -10.43 18.30
CA LEU A 92 3.07 -9.65 17.26
C LEU A 92 1.90 -10.47 16.68
N VAL A 93 0.85 -9.78 16.28
CA VAL A 93 -0.26 -10.36 15.50
C VAL A 93 -0.29 -9.67 14.14
N VAL A 94 -0.10 -10.42 13.07
CA VAL A 94 0.11 -9.89 11.71
C VAL A 94 -0.85 -10.59 10.76
N SER A 95 -1.50 -9.87 9.85
CA SER A 95 -2.26 -10.54 8.79
C SER A 95 -1.33 -11.35 7.88
N SER A 96 -1.77 -12.51 7.39
CA SER A 96 -0.97 -13.29 6.44
C SER A 96 -1.00 -12.71 5.02
N VAL A 97 -1.90 -11.79 4.71
CA VAL A 97 -2.04 -11.15 3.38
C VAL A 97 -1.36 -9.79 3.28
N GLU A 98 -0.46 -9.47 4.21
CA GLU A 98 0.32 -8.23 4.16
C GLU A 98 1.27 -8.18 2.96
N HIS A 99 1.76 -6.98 2.68
CA HIS A 99 2.85 -6.76 1.74
C HIS A 99 4.15 -7.43 2.26
N SER A 100 5.03 -7.82 1.34
CA SER A 100 6.31 -8.48 1.67
C SER A 100 7.17 -7.69 2.66
N SER A 101 7.10 -6.35 2.64
CA SER A 101 7.82 -5.50 3.60
C SER A 101 7.40 -5.73 5.06
N VAL A 102 6.16 -6.16 5.31
CA VAL A 102 5.66 -6.49 6.65
C VAL A 102 5.93 -7.96 6.95
N ILE A 103 5.61 -8.87 6.02
CA ILE A 103 5.83 -10.32 6.20
C ILE A 103 7.31 -10.64 6.46
N GLU A 104 8.24 -10.11 5.67
CA GLU A 104 9.67 -10.40 5.83
C GLU A 104 10.25 -9.72 7.08
N ALA A 105 9.72 -8.54 7.47
CA ALA A 105 10.09 -7.92 8.74
C ALA A 105 9.60 -8.73 9.95
N ALA A 106 8.38 -9.28 9.89
CA ALA A 106 7.82 -10.14 10.91
C ALA A 106 8.62 -11.45 11.05
N LYS A 107 8.95 -12.12 9.94
CA LYS A 107 9.85 -13.30 9.93
C LYS A 107 11.21 -13.00 10.52
N ARG A 108 11.76 -11.82 10.24
CA ARG A 108 13.04 -11.41 10.83
C ARG A 108 12.93 -11.22 12.34
N LEU A 109 11.82 -10.66 12.85
CA LEU A 109 11.55 -10.57 14.28
C LEU A 109 11.37 -11.97 14.91
N GLU A 110 10.73 -12.92 14.22
CA GLU A 110 10.65 -14.32 14.67
C GLU A 110 12.04 -14.93 14.86
N ALA A 111 12.93 -14.73 13.88
CA ALA A 111 14.32 -15.18 13.96
C ALA A 111 15.11 -14.50 15.09
N GLU A 112 14.64 -13.38 15.63
CA GLU A 112 15.21 -12.67 16.79
C GLU A 112 14.50 -13.03 18.11
N GLY A 113 13.62 -14.03 18.10
CA GLY A 113 12.96 -14.56 19.29
C GLY A 113 11.65 -13.86 19.66
N PHE A 114 11.03 -13.13 18.73
CA PHE A 114 9.63 -12.72 18.86
C PHE A 114 8.69 -13.86 18.46
N ASN A 115 7.52 -13.91 19.08
CA ASN A 115 6.41 -14.78 18.66
C ASN A 115 5.53 -14.00 17.67
N VAL A 116 5.28 -14.53 16.48
CA VAL A 116 4.39 -13.90 15.50
C VAL A 116 3.22 -14.81 15.19
N ALA A 117 2.01 -14.34 15.48
CA ALA A 117 0.77 -14.99 15.08
C ALA A 117 0.30 -14.42 13.73
N TYR A 118 0.30 -15.25 12.69
CA TYR A 118 -0.22 -14.89 11.38
C TYR A 118 -1.71 -15.22 11.26
N ILE A 119 -2.53 -14.22 10.94
CA ILE A 119 -3.99 -14.37 10.81
C ILE A 119 -4.36 -14.52 9.34
N ASN A 120 -4.98 -15.65 8.99
CA ASN A 120 -5.47 -15.88 7.63
C ASN A 120 -6.80 -15.15 7.38
N PRO A 121 -7.03 -14.66 6.15
CA PRO A 121 -8.32 -14.14 5.77
C PRO A 121 -9.32 -15.30 5.62
N ARG A 122 -10.61 -14.95 5.62
CA ARG A 122 -11.64 -15.87 5.12
C ARG A 122 -11.63 -15.89 3.58
N SER A 123 -12.46 -16.74 2.98
CA SER A 123 -12.56 -16.87 1.52
C SER A 123 -12.91 -15.58 0.77
N ASN A 124 -13.50 -14.60 1.46
CA ASN A 124 -13.76 -13.25 0.93
C ASN A 124 -12.52 -12.32 0.95
N GLY A 125 -11.36 -12.80 1.41
CA GLY A 125 -10.14 -12.00 1.51
C GLY A 125 -10.08 -11.07 2.72
N ILE A 126 -10.98 -11.22 3.70
CA ILE A 126 -11.08 -10.33 4.86
C ILE A 126 -10.56 -11.00 6.13
N ILE A 127 -9.79 -10.25 6.91
CA ILE A 127 -9.39 -10.59 8.28
C ILE A 127 -10.50 -10.20 9.24
N HIS A 128 -10.97 -11.13 10.06
CA HIS A 128 -12.04 -10.85 11.01
C HIS A 128 -11.52 -10.39 12.38
N PRO A 129 -12.17 -9.40 13.02
CA PRO A 129 -11.78 -8.91 14.35
C PRO A 129 -11.65 -10.01 15.42
N ALA A 130 -12.55 -10.99 15.41
CA ALA A 130 -12.54 -12.10 16.37
C ALA A 130 -11.26 -12.96 16.26
N ASP A 131 -10.80 -13.22 15.04
CA ASP A 131 -9.62 -14.06 14.78
C ASP A 131 -8.34 -13.36 15.26
N VAL A 132 -8.28 -12.04 15.08
CA VAL A 132 -7.18 -11.20 15.62
C VAL A 132 -7.25 -11.15 17.15
N ALA A 133 -8.41 -10.84 17.72
CA ALA A 133 -8.58 -10.72 19.17
C ALA A 133 -8.30 -12.03 19.93
N ALA A 134 -8.56 -13.18 19.31
CA ALA A 134 -8.21 -14.49 19.88
C ALA A 134 -6.70 -14.70 20.03
N GLN A 135 -5.88 -14.00 19.24
CA GLN A 135 -4.42 -14.06 19.31
C GLN A 135 -3.81 -12.92 20.14
N VAL A 136 -4.60 -11.99 20.70
CA VAL A 136 -4.09 -10.90 21.52
C VAL A 136 -4.10 -11.28 23.00
N ASP A 137 -2.96 -11.07 23.66
CA ASP A 137 -2.73 -11.28 25.08
C ASP A 137 -1.87 -10.14 25.68
N GLY A 138 -1.48 -10.27 26.96
CA GLY A 138 -0.68 -9.29 27.67
C GLY A 138 0.75 -9.10 27.12
N GLU A 139 1.29 -10.09 26.37
CA GLU A 139 2.61 -10.01 25.75
C GLU A 139 2.58 -9.44 24.33
N THR A 140 1.39 -9.15 23.81
CA THR A 140 1.21 -8.66 22.45
C THR A 140 1.59 -7.18 22.37
N ALA A 141 2.67 -6.88 21.65
CA ALA A 141 3.19 -5.53 21.47
C ALA A 141 2.58 -4.79 20.27
N LEU A 142 2.24 -5.52 19.20
CA LEU A 142 1.78 -4.94 17.93
C LEU A 142 0.71 -5.83 17.27
N VAL A 143 -0.35 -5.19 16.77
CA VAL A 143 -1.22 -5.75 15.71
C VAL A 143 -0.95 -4.99 14.41
N SER A 144 -0.66 -5.71 13.32
CA SER A 144 -0.45 -5.14 11.98
C SER A 144 -1.42 -5.73 10.97
N VAL A 145 -2.30 -4.89 10.42
CA VAL A 145 -3.24 -5.27 9.35
C VAL A 145 -3.34 -4.13 8.33
N MET A 146 -3.02 -4.43 7.07
CA MET A 146 -3.11 -3.53 5.93
C MET A 146 -4.56 -3.11 5.70
N LEU A 147 -4.75 -1.85 5.31
CA LEU A 147 -6.09 -1.30 5.13
C LEU A 147 -6.77 -1.83 3.86
N VAL A 148 -6.00 -1.96 2.78
CA VAL A 148 -6.46 -2.52 1.51
C VAL A 148 -5.41 -3.46 0.97
N ASN A 149 -5.83 -4.69 0.65
CA ASN A 149 -4.94 -5.62 -0.01
C ASN A 149 -4.67 -5.19 -1.45
N ASN A 150 -3.39 -5.07 -1.81
CA ASN A 150 -2.94 -4.60 -3.11
C ASN A 150 -3.12 -5.62 -4.24
N GLU A 151 -3.45 -6.88 -3.94
CA GLU A 151 -3.68 -7.94 -4.93
C GLU A 151 -5.17 -8.15 -5.22
N SER A 152 -5.98 -8.35 -4.19
CA SER A 152 -7.42 -8.63 -4.29
C SER A 152 -8.29 -7.39 -4.24
N GLY A 153 -7.77 -6.27 -3.70
CA GLY A 153 -8.55 -5.07 -3.42
C GLY A 153 -9.43 -5.17 -2.17
N ALA A 154 -9.38 -6.27 -1.41
CA ALA A 154 -10.17 -6.43 -0.19
C ALA A 154 -9.85 -5.29 0.82
N VAL A 155 -10.90 -4.66 1.36
CA VAL A 155 -10.79 -3.57 2.34
C VAL A 155 -10.97 -4.14 3.74
N MET A 156 -9.93 -4.09 4.56
CA MET A 156 -9.96 -4.69 5.91
C MET A 156 -10.73 -3.80 6.90
N PRO A 157 -11.53 -4.37 7.82
CA PRO A 157 -12.23 -3.62 8.85
C PRO A 157 -11.28 -3.23 10.00
N VAL A 158 -10.22 -2.46 9.70
CA VAL A 158 -9.12 -2.20 10.65
C VAL A 158 -9.59 -1.53 11.94
N LYS A 159 -10.63 -0.68 11.87
CA LYS A 159 -11.21 -0.04 13.05
C LYS A 159 -11.72 -1.10 14.03
N ASP A 160 -12.58 -2.00 13.55
CA ASP A 160 -13.19 -3.05 14.37
C ASP A 160 -12.13 -4.04 14.87
N ILE A 161 -11.12 -4.34 14.05
CA ILE A 161 -9.97 -5.16 14.44
C ILE A 161 -9.20 -4.52 15.60
N PHE A 162 -8.88 -3.24 15.50
CA PHE A 162 -8.10 -2.53 16.52
C PHE A 162 -8.91 -2.31 17.79
N GLU A 163 -10.21 -2.03 17.70
CA GLU A 163 -11.10 -1.97 18.86
C GLU A 163 -11.16 -3.33 19.57
N ALA A 164 -11.36 -4.43 18.84
CA ALA A 164 -11.38 -5.78 19.42
C ALA A 164 -10.03 -6.17 20.06
N ALA A 165 -8.91 -5.83 19.43
CA ALA A 165 -7.58 -6.05 19.99
C ALA A 165 -7.36 -5.25 21.28
N LYS A 166 -7.78 -3.98 21.30
CA LYS A 166 -7.63 -3.11 22.48
C LYS A 166 -8.53 -3.50 23.65
N LEU A 167 -9.67 -4.14 23.40
CA LEU A 167 -10.47 -4.77 24.46
C LEU A 167 -9.71 -5.90 25.18
N LYS A 168 -8.78 -6.58 24.49
CA LYS A 168 -7.92 -7.62 25.08
C LYS A 168 -6.67 -7.03 25.74
N ASN A 169 -6.04 -6.07 25.09
CA ASN A 169 -4.86 -5.39 25.60
C ASN A 169 -4.89 -3.90 25.23
N PRO A 170 -5.27 -3.00 26.17
CA PRO A 170 -5.37 -1.56 25.89
C PRO A 170 -4.05 -0.88 25.54
N SER A 171 -2.91 -1.51 25.84
CA SER A 171 -1.57 -0.96 25.62
C SER A 171 -0.95 -1.33 24.28
N ILE A 172 -1.63 -2.20 23.50
CA ILE A 172 -1.15 -2.65 22.21
C ILE A 172 -1.06 -1.50 21.21
N ILE A 173 -0.03 -1.53 20.37
CA ILE A 173 0.10 -0.61 19.24
C ILE A 173 -0.60 -1.22 18.02
N CYS A 174 -1.43 -0.44 17.35
CA CYS A 174 -2.10 -0.86 16.12
C CYS A 174 -1.46 -0.16 14.91
N HIS A 175 -0.93 -0.96 13.97
CA HIS A 175 -0.35 -0.51 12.70
C HIS A 175 -1.25 -0.91 11.53
N THR A 176 -1.42 0.00 10.58
CA THR A 176 -2.00 -0.32 9.29
C THR A 176 -1.12 0.15 8.13
N ASP A 177 -0.83 -0.77 7.21
CA ASP A 177 -0.29 -0.41 5.91
C ASP A 177 -1.44 0.17 5.05
N ALA A 178 -1.38 1.48 4.81
CA ALA A 178 -2.34 2.20 3.99
C ALA A 178 -1.77 2.59 2.61
N VAL A 179 -0.66 1.99 2.18
CA VAL A 179 0.00 2.28 0.89
C VAL A 179 -0.97 2.15 -0.28
N GLN A 180 -1.85 1.14 -0.25
CA GLN A 180 -2.85 0.96 -1.30
C GLN A 180 -4.09 1.85 -1.14
N ALA A 181 -4.40 2.31 0.08
CA ALA A 181 -5.60 3.06 0.41
C ALA A 181 -5.43 4.58 0.32
N PHE A 182 -4.23 5.09 0.62
CA PHE A 182 -3.96 6.53 0.68
C PHE A 182 -4.25 7.21 -0.66
N GLY A 183 -4.99 8.31 -0.63
CA GLY A 183 -5.46 9.04 -1.83
C GLY A 183 -6.60 8.38 -2.61
N LYS A 184 -7.05 7.18 -2.22
CA LYS A 184 -8.18 6.46 -2.84
C LYS A 184 -9.35 6.29 -1.88
N LEU A 185 -9.08 6.24 -0.57
CA LEU A 185 -10.06 6.26 0.50
C LEU A 185 -9.76 7.44 1.43
N GLU A 186 -10.80 7.94 2.09
CA GLU A 186 -10.60 8.90 3.18
C GLU A 186 -9.95 8.21 4.37
N ILE A 187 -8.76 8.66 4.74
CA ILE A 187 -8.01 8.14 5.87
C ILE A 187 -8.03 9.19 6.98
N LYS A 188 -8.54 8.80 8.14
CA LYS A 188 -8.51 9.60 9.37
C LYS A 188 -7.96 8.73 10.48
N ALA A 189 -6.72 8.98 10.88
CA ALA A 189 -5.98 8.12 11.81
C ALA A 189 -6.76 7.79 13.10
N ARG A 190 -7.37 8.82 13.70
CA ARG A 190 -8.23 8.66 14.89
C ARG A 190 -9.46 7.79 14.63
N ARG A 191 -10.12 7.95 13.48
CA ARG A 191 -11.31 7.15 13.12
C ARG A 191 -10.96 5.68 12.86
N LEU A 192 -9.77 5.42 12.31
CA LEU A 192 -9.27 4.07 12.13
C LEU A 192 -8.82 3.42 13.44
N GLY A 193 -8.61 4.19 14.52
CA GLY A 193 -8.09 3.67 15.78
C GLY A 193 -6.62 3.24 15.72
N ALA A 194 -5.89 3.67 14.68
CA ALA A 194 -4.50 3.30 14.43
C ALA A 194 -3.53 4.20 15.22
N GLU A 195 -2.45 3.61 15.71
CA GLU A 195 -1.29 4.30 16.29
C GLU A 195 -0.23 4.58 15.23
N LEU A 196 -0.15 3.73 14.20
CA LEU A 196 0.82 3.82 13.12
C LEU A 196 0.13 3.62 11.77
N ILE A 197 0.47 4.45 10.78
CA ILE A 197 -0.03 4.30 9.40
C ILE A 197 1.11 4.51 8.43
N SER A 198 1.38 3.51 7.58
CA SER A 198 2.40 3.59 6.53
C SER A 198 1.78 3.99 5.18
N VAL A 199 2.44 4.90 4.45
CA VAL A 199 2.05 5.30 3.09
C VAL A 199 3.27 5.44 2.18
N SER A 200 3.03 5.42 0.86
CA SER A 200 4.08 5.52 -0.16
C SER A 200 3.70 6.50 -1.27
N ALA A 201 4.60 7.40 -1.64
CA ALA A 201 4.32 8.50 -2.55
C ALA A 201 4.00 8.03 -3.98
N HIS A 202 4.73 7.04 -4.48
CA HIS A 202 4.56 6.54 -5.86
C HIS A 202 3.26 5.79 -6.14
N LYS A 203 2.42 5.54 -5.11
CA LYS A 203 1.06 5.01 -5.28
C LYS A 203 0.01 6.10 -5.50
N VAL A 204 0.41 7.36 -5.35
CA VAL A 204 -0.48 8.52 -5.40
C VAL A 204 0.05 9.62 -6.31
N HIS A 205 0.66 9.22 -7.43
CA HIS A 205 1.16 10.11 -8.48
C HIS A 205 2.28 11.07 -8.04
N ALA A 206 3.08 10.69 -7.06
CA ALA A 206 4.33 11.36 -6.70
C ALA A 206 5.57 10.52 -7.09
N PRO A 207 6.78 11.10 -7.10
CA PRO A 207 8.00 10.37 -7.39
C PRO A 207 8.23 9.15 -6.49
N LYS A 208 8.94 8.15 -7.02
CA LYS A 208 9.47 7.01 -6.25
C LYS A 208 10.55 7.51 -5.27
N GLY A 209 10.83 6.71 -4.23
CA GLY A 209 11.86 7.05 -3.23
C GLY A 209 11.40 8.00 -2.13
N CYS A 210 10.09 8.11 -1.91
CA CYS A 210 9.51 8.81 -0.77
C CYS A 210 8.26 8.10 -0.24
N GLY A 211 8.06 8.15 1.06
CA GLY A 211 6.88 7.71 1.77
C GLY A 211 6.73 8.48 3.07
N ALA A 212 5.76 8.10 3.88
CA ALA A 212 5.59 8.65 5.21
C ALA A 212 5.02 7.61 6.17
N VAL A 213 5.28 7.82 7.46
CA VAL A 213 4.64 7.11 8.56
C VAL A 213 3.95 8.12 9.47
N TYR A 214 2.67 7.87 9.77
CA TYR A 214 1.99 8.50 10.89
C TYR A 214 2.40 7.80 12.17
N ILE A 215 2.75 8.57 13.20
CA ILE A 215 3.04 8.09 14.55
C ILE A 215 2.21 8.92 15.52
N LYS A 216 1.21 8.27 16.12
CA LYS A 216 0.34 8.91 17.13
C LYS A 216 1.17 9.48 18.27
N LYS A 217 0.84 10.70 18.70
CA LYS A 217 1.49 11.34 19.85
C LYS A 217 1.53 10.40 21.06
N GLY A 218 2.72 10.24 21.64
CA GLY A 218 2.97 9.37 22.80
C GLY A 218 3.45 7.96 22.45
N VAL A 219 3.31 7.52 21.19
CA VAL A 219 3.90 6.27 20.71
C VAL A 219 5.40 6.48 20.51
N ARG A 220 6.21 5.56 21.04
CA ARG A 220 7.67 5.57 20.91
C ARG A 220 8.09 4.45 19.96
N LEU A 221 8.95 4.78 19.02
CA LEU A 221 9.62 3.82 18.13
C LEU A 221 11.13 3.89 18.35
N VAL A 222 11.81 2.76 18.23
CA VAL A 222 13.27 2.72 18.10
C VAL A 222 13.63 2.91 16.62
N SER A 223 14.46 3.90 16.31
CA SER A 223 14.94 4.13 14.94
C SER A 223 15.73 2.92 14.42
N ARG A 224 15.60 2.67 13.11
CA ARG A 224 16.40 1.69 12.37
C ARG A 224 17.66 2.29 11.75
N GLN A 225 17.81 3.61 11.80
CA GLN A 225 18.91 4.36 11.23
C GLN A 225 19.58 5.19 12.33
N TYR A 226 20.90 5.27 12.26
CA TYR A 226 21.71 6.08 13.18
C TYR A 226 22.26 7.28 12.40
N GLY A 227 22.22 8.47 13.02
CA GLY A 227 22.65 9.70 12.36
C GLY A 227 22.24 10.94 13.14
N GLY A 228 22.00 12.03 12.41
CA GLY A 228 21.60 13.32 12.98
C GLY A 228 20.16 13.38 13.52
N GLU A 229 19.70 14.61 13.74
CA GLU A 229 18.44 14.94 14.43
C GLU A 229 17.21 14.95 13.51
N GLN A 230 17.37 14.66 12.22
CA GLN A 230 16.29 14.73 11.23
C GLN A 230 15.10 13.86 11.63
N GLU A 231 13.90 14.30 11.25
CA GLU A 231 12.64 13.62 11.58
C GLU A 231 12.54 13.33 13.10
N LYS A 232 13.04 14.24 13.95
CA LYS A 232 13.10 14.09 15.42
C LYS A 232 13.81 12.81 15.88
N LYS A 233 14.91 12.42 15.22
CA LYS A 233 15.66 11.16 15.39
C LYS A 233 14.89 9.88 15.02
N VAL A 234 13.63 9.98 14.61
CA VAL A 234 12.85 8.81 14.18
C VAL A 234 13.44 8.23 12.89
N ARG A 235 13.93 9.11 12.00
CA ARG A 235 14.55 8.76 10.73
C ARG A 235 15.66 9.78 10.37
N PRO A 236 16.89 9.58 10.88
CA PRO A 236 18.02 10.45 10.57
C PRO A 236 18.40 10.51 9.08
N GLY A 237 19.12 11.56 8.70
CA GLY A 237 19.65 11.76 7.34
C GLY A 237 18.97 12.90 6.60
N THR A 238 19.75 13.63 5.79
CA THR A 238 19.28 14.79 5.03
C THR A 238 18.00 14.47 4.26
N GLU A 239 17.01 15.37 4.37
CA GLU A 239 15.69 15.18 3.84
C GLU A 239 15.73 15.16 2.29
N ALA A 240 15.04 14.18 1.69
CA ALA A 240 14.89 14.07 0.24
C ALA A 240 13.86 15.09 -0.27
N LEU A 241 14.18 16.38 -0.10
CA LEU A 241 13.25 17.50 -0.26
C LEU A 241 12.53 17.53 -1.61
N PRO A 242 13.17 17.24 -2.78
CA PRO A 242 12.45 17.18 -4.05
C PRO A 242 11.29 16.18 -4.03
N SER A 243 11.52 14.98 -3.50
CA SER A 243 10.49 13.94 -3.44
C SER A 243 9.43 14.25 -2.38
N ILE A 244 9.82 14.85 -1.26
CA ILE A 244 8.91 15.27 -0.19
C ILE A 244 7.97 16.38 -0.67
N ALA A 245 8.51 17.43 -1.31
CA ALA A 245 7.72 18.52 -1.86
C ALA A 245 6.74 18.01 -2.93
N ALA A 246 7.22 17.18 -3.86
CA ALA A 246 6.38 16.54 -4.86
C ALA A 246 5.28 15.65 -4.25
N PHE A 247 5.58 14.95 -3.16
CA PHE A 247 4.59 14.15 -2.43
C PHE A 247 3.50 15.04 -1.81
N GLY A 248 3.89 16.16 -1.18
CA GLY A 248 2.98 17.18 -0.69
C GLY A 248 2.06 17.73 -1.80
N VAL A 249 2.64 18.10 -2.95
CA VAL A 249 1.88 18.59 -4.11
C VAL A 249 0.87 17.55 -4.60
N ALA A 250 1.29 16.30 -4.79
CA ALA A 250 0.40 15.23 -5.23
C ALA A 250 -0.75 14.98 -4.23
N CYS A 251 -0.48 15.07 -2.92
CA CYS A 251 -1.51 15.00 -1.87
C CYS A 251 -2.50 16.18 -1.94
N GLY A 252 -2.03 17.35 -2.36
CA GLY A 252 -2.88 18.51 -2.63
C GLY A 252 -3.90 18.24 -3.73
N GLU A 253 -3.54 17.42 -4.73
CA GLU A 253 -4.37 17.10 -5.90
C GLU A 253 -5.41 15.99 -5.67
N PHE A 254 -5.56 15.47 -4.45
CA PHE A 254 -6.54 14.40 -4.19
C PHE A 254 -7.98 14.91 -4.33
N ASP A 255 -8.68 14.36 -5.31
CA ASP A 255 -10.14 14.31 -5.41
C ASP A 255 -10.59 12.87 -5.14
N ILE A 256 -10.70 12.51 -3.86
CA ILE A 256 -10.96 11.12 -3.45
C ILE A 256 -12.33 10.67 -3.99
N ARG A 257 -13.37 11.47 -3.77
CA ARG A 257 -14.74 11.11 -4.12
C ARG A 257 -14.95 11.04 -5.63
N GLY A 258 -14.56 12.08 -6.38
CA GLY A 258 -14.77 12.10 -7.83
C GLY A 258 -13.98 11.01 -8.55
N ASN A 259 -12.73 10.77 -8.11
CA ASN A 259 -11.94 9.68 -8.68
C ASN A 259 -12.50 8.30 -8.31
N PHE A 260 -13.02 8.11 -7.09
CA PHE A 260 -13.63 6.86 -6.67
C PHE A 260 -14.86 6.56 -7.55
N GLU A 261 -15.78 7.52 -7.70
CA GLU A 261 -16.99 7.36 -8.53
C GLU A 261 -16.64 7.06 -10.00
N LYS A 262 -15.62 7.73 -10.55
CA LYS A 262 -15.13 7.46 -11.92
C LYS A 262 -14.58 6.04 -12.05
N VAL A 263 -13.68 5.64 -11.14
CA VAL A 263 -13.01 4.34 -11.20
C VAL A 263 -13.96 3.20 -10.88
N GLU A 264 -14.97 3.43 -10.03
CA GLU A 264 -16.05 2.47 -9.77
C GLU A 264 -16.85 2.15 -11.03
N LYS A 265 -17.25 3.17 -11.80
CA LYS A 265 -17.91 2.96 -13.10
C LYS A 265 -17.01 2.19 -14.07
N LEU A 266 -15.73 2.53 -14.14
CA LEU A 266 -14.77 1.83 -15.00
C LEU A 266 -14.55 0.37 -14.56
N ASN A 267 -14.49 0.10 -13.26
CA ASN A 267 -14.38 -1.25 -12.72
C ASN A 267 -15.63 -2.07 -13.02
N ALA A 268 -16.82 -1.48 -12.87
CA ALA A 268 -18.08 -2.12 -13.22
C ALA A 268 -18.13 -2.47 -14.71
N TYR A 269 -17.72 -1.54 -15.58
CA TYR A 269 -17.58 -1.77 -17.01
C TYR A 269 -16.62 -2.93 -17.33
N ALA A 270 -15.44 -2.94 -16.69
CA ALA A 270 -14.48 -4.04 -16.82
C ALA A 270 -15.06 -5.38 -16.37
N ARG A 271 -15.76 -5.42 -15.23
CA ARG A 271 -16.42 -6.64 -14.74
C ARG A 271 -17.48 -7.15 -15.71
N GLU A 272 -18.30 -6.26 -16.28
CA GLU A 272 -19.32 -6.62 -17.26
C GLU A 272 -18.69 -7.24 -18.52
N ARG A 273 -17.63 -6.61 -19.04
CA ARG A 273 -16.95 -7.05 -20.27
C ARG A 273 -16.16 -8.34 -20.07
N LEU A 274 -15.38 -8.43 -19.00
CA LEU A 274 -14.60 -9.62 -18.65
C LEU A 274 -15.51 -10.81 -18.31
N GLY A 275 -16.67 -10.55 -17.68
CA GLY A 275 -17.64 -11.60 -17.36
C GLY A 275 -18.30 -12.25 -18.57
N LYS A 276 -18.19 -11.65 -19.76
CA LYS A 276 -18.66 -12.23 -21.03
C LYS A 276 -17.61 -13.15 -21.68
N ILE A 277 -16.39 -13.21 -21.15
CA ILE A 277 -15.29 -14.02 -21.68
C ILE A 277 -15.28 -15.36 -20.94
N ASP A 278 -15.51 -16.44 -21.68
CA ASP A 278 -15.47 -17.80 -21.12
C ASP A 278 -14.08 -18.12 -20.54
N GLY A 279 -14.07 -18.77 -19.36
CA GLY A 279 -12.84 -19.10 -18.62
C GLY A 279 -12.27 -17.98 -17.74
N VAL A 280 -12.85 -16.78 -17.72
CA VAL A 280 -12.45 -15.71 -16.79
C VAL A 280 -13.20 -15.84 -15.45
N LEU A 281 -12.45 -15.87 -14.34
CA LEU A 281 -13.01 -15.92 -12.98
C LEU A 281 -12.58 -14.69 -12.17
N PHE A 282 -13.50 -14.11 -11.39
CA PHE A 282 -13.18 -12.98 -10.51
C PHE A 282 -12.68 -13.46 -9.13
N ASN A 283 -11.53 -12.95 -8.72
CA ASN A 283 -10.91 -13.23 -7.42
C ASN A 283 -11.15 -12.09 -6.41
N SER A 284 -11.27 -10.85 -6.89
CA SER A 284 -11.62 -9.71 -6.06
C SER A 284 -13.04 -9.85 -5.47
N PRO A 285 -13.22 -9.59 -4.15
CA PRO A 285 -14.57 -9.55 -3.58
C PRO A 285 -15.41 -8.46 -4.25
N SER A 286 -16.74 -8.56 -4.13
CA SER A 286 -17.66 -7.53 -4.64
C SER A 286 -17.48 -6.19 -3.92
N SER A 287 -17.07 -6.21 -2.65
CA SER A 287 -16.76 -5.05 -1.83
C SER A 287 -15.29 -4.58 -1.95
N ALA A 288 -14.56 -5.04 -2.97
CA ALA A 288 -13.18 -4.62 -3.18
C ALA A 288 -13.07 -3.12 -3.50
N LEU A 289 -11.93 -2.52 -3.16
CA LEU A 289 -11.57 -1.19 -3.64
C LEU A 289 -11.61 -1.18 -5.18
N PRO A 290 -12.41 -0.30 -5.83
CA PRO A 290 -12.60 -0.33 -7.28
C PRO A 290 -11.34 -0.15 -8.13
N TYR A 291 -10.27 0.37 -7.53
CA TYR A 291 -8.97 0.53 -8.16
C TYR A 291 -8.23 -0.79 -8.41
N VAL A 292 -8.70 -1.91 -7.85
CA VAL A 292 -8.07 -3.22 -7.99
C VAL A 292 -9.10 -4.24 -8.44
N LEU A 293 -8.76 -4.98 -9.50
CA LEU A 293 -9.54 -6.10 -9.99
C LEU A 293 -8.59 -7.26 -10.25
N ASN A 294 -8.80 -8.36 -9.54
CA ASN A 294 -8.06 -9.59 -9.72
C ASN A 294 -8.95 -10.61 -10.40
N ILE A 295 -8.45 -11.18 -11.49
CA ILE A 295 -9.12 -12.23 -12.25
C ILE A 295 -8.17 -13.41 -12.43
N SER A 296 -8.70 -14.58 -12.75
CA SER A 296 -7.94 -15.72 -13.26
C SER A 296 -8.35 -15.97 -14.71
N ALA A 297 -7.36 -16.02 -15.60
CA ALA A 297 -7.56 -16.27 -17.03
C ALA A 297 -7.52 -17.78 -17.34
N GLY A 298 -8.37 -18.54 -16.65
CA GLY A 298 -8.58 -19.97 -16.87
C GLY A 298 -7.29 -20.80 -16.90
N ARG A 299 -7.00 -21.40 -18.07
CA ARG A 299 -5.91 -22.36 -18.28
C ARG A 299 -4.58 -21.71 -18.67
N VAL A 300 -4.54 -20.40 -18.89
CA VAL A 300 -3.30 -19.71 -19.30
C VAL A 300 -2.57 -19.21 -18.06
N ARG A 301 -1.30 -19.59 -17.91
CA ARG A 301 -0.45 -19.10 -16.83
C ARG A 301 -0.32 -17.58 -16.88
N SER A 302 -0.29 -16.94 -15.72
CA SER A 302 -0.29 -15.48 -15.58
C SER A 302 0.85 -14.81 -16.35
N GLU A 303 2.08 -15.36 -16.26
CA GLU A 303 3.26 -14.82 -16.98
C GLU A 303 3.08 -14.88 -18.49
N THR A 304 2.52 -15.98 -19.01
CA THR A 304 2.27 -16.13 -20.46
C THR A 304 1.22 -15.14 -20.94
N MET A 305 0.11 -14.98 -20.22
CA MET A 305 -0.91 -14.01 -20.59
C MET A 305 -0.39 -12.56 -20.46
N LEU A 306 0.40 -12.27 -19.43
CA LEU A 306 0.98 -10.94 -19.22
C LEU A 306 1.87 -10.52 -20.39
N HIS A 307 2.80 -11.37 -20.84
CA HIS A 307 3.65 -11.04 -21.98
C HIS A 307 2.85 -10.95 -23.29
N PHE A 308 1.83 -11.78 -23.46
CA PHE A 308 0.93 -11.70 -24.61
C PHE A 308 0.17 -10.36 -24.69
N LEU A 309 -0.26 -9.84 -23.55
CA LEU A 309 -0.88 -8.53 -23.42
C LEU A 309 0.13 -7.39 -23.63
N GLU A 310 1.35 -7.54 -23.10
CA GLU A 310 2.45 -6.56 -23.26
C GLU A 310 2.81 -6.34 -24.73
N GLU A 311 2.90 -7.40 -25.54
CA GLU A 311 3.13 -7.31 -26.99
C GLU A 311 2.04 -6.49 -27.72
N ARG A 312 0.88 -6.31 -27.09
CA ARG A 312 -0.27 -5.54 -27.60
C ARG A 312 -0.41 -4.18 -26.91
N GLY A 313 0.59 -3.78 -26.12
CA GLY A 313 0.61 -2.51 -25.40
C GLY A 313 -0.30 -2.49 -24.16
N VAL A 314 -0.76 -3.63 -23.65
CA VAL A 314 -1.57 -3.70 -22.42
C VAL A 314 -0.71 -4.18 -21.26
N TYR A 315 -0.53 -3.33 -20.25
CA TYR A 315 0.35 -3.60 -19.11
C TYR A 315 -0.47 -3.92 -17.86
N VAL A 316 -0.41 -5.16 -17.41
CA VAL A 316 -1.03 -5.66 -16.18
C VAL A 316 0.03 -6.34 -15.30
N SER A 317 -0.33 -6.70 -14.07
CA SER A 317 0.56 -7.45 -13.17
C SER A 317 0.11 -8.91 -13.03
N SER A 318 1.03 -9.81 -12.71
CA SER A 318 0.68 -11.05 -12.02
C SER A 318 0.35 -10.76 -10.55
N GLY A 319 -0.47 -11.60 -9.91
CA GLY A 319 -0.90 -11.38 -8.52
C GLY A 319 0.27 -11.00 -7.59
N SER A 320 1.42 -11.65 -7.77
CA SER A 320 2.64 -11.44 -6.99
C SER A 320 3.77 -10.79 -7.82
N ALA A 321 3.59 -9.53 -8.26
CA ALA A 321 4.63 -8.77 -8.99
C ALA A 321 6.03 -8.77 -8.31
N CYS A 322 6.09 -8.99 -6.98
CA CYS A 322 7.34 -9.06 -6.20
C CYS A 322 7.91 -10.48 -6.04
N ALA A 323 7.17 -11.54 -6.40
CA ALA A 323 7.61 -12.92 -6.24
C ALA A 323 7.81 -13.57 -7.62
N LYS A 324 9.01 -13.38 -8.20
CA LYS A 324 9.46 -14.04 -9.43
C LYS A 324 9.01 -15.52 -9.47
N GLY A 325 7.95 -15.82 -10.22
CA GLY A 325 7.44 -17.18 -10.45
C GLY A 325 6.82 -17.95 -9.26
N LYS A 326 6.55 -17.32 -8.10
CA LYS A 326 5.88 -18.02 -6.97
C LYS A 326 4.37 -17.73 -6.96
N PRO A 327 3.52 -18.74 -6.66
CA PRO A 327 2.08 -18.54 -6.51
C PRO A 327 1.77 -17.43 -5.50
N SER A 328 0.70 -16.65 -5.73
CA SER A 328 0.27 -15.63 -4.79
C SER A 328 -0.05 -16.26 -3.42
N HIS A 329 0.63 -15.79 -2.38
CA HIS A 329 0.32 -16.19 -1.01
C HIS A 329 -1.05 -15.64 -0.58
N VAL A 330 -1.48 -14.50 -1.13
CA VAL A 330 -2.80 -13.91 -0.87
C VAL A 330 -3.91 -14.81 -1.38
N LEU A 331 -3.85 -15.22 -2.64
CA LEU A 331 -4.88 -16.09 -3.23
C LEU A 331 -4.89 -17.49 -2.60
N SER A 332 -3.71 -18.02 -2.28
CA SER A 332 -3.59 -19.26 -1.50
C SER A 332 -4.23 -19.13 -0.12
N ALA A 333 -4.01 -18.00 0.58
CA ALA A 333 -4.60 -17.74 1.89
C ALA A 333 -6.12 -17.55 1.84
N MET A 334 -6.67 -17.15 0.69
CA MET A 334 -8.11 -17.11 0.43
C MET A 334 -8.70 -18.50 0.12
N GLY A 335 -7.87 -19.54 0.03
CA GLY A 335 -8.30 -20.93 -0.25
C GLY A 335 -8.52 -21.23 -1.73
N PHE A 336 -8.00 -20.41 -2.65
CA PHE A 336 -8.07 -20.72 -4.07
C PHE A 336 -7.05 -21.81 -4.44
N ASP A 337 -7.46 -22.71 -5.34
CA ASP A 337 -6.58 -23.76 -5.82
C ASP A 337 -5.41 -23.19 -6.63
N LYS A 338 -4.38 -24.01 -6.80
CA LYS A 338 -3.14 -23.63 -7.48
C LYS A 338 -3.38 -23.20 -8.92
N THR A 339 -4.27 -23.87 -9.65
CA THR A 339 -4.55 -23.55 -11.06
C THR A 339 -5.14 -22.15 -11.19
N ARG A 340 -6.09 -21.81 -10.32
CA ARG A 340 -6.70 -20.48 -10.25
C ARG A 340 -5.69 -19.43 -9.82
N ALA A 341 -4.84 -19.72 -8.85
CA ALA A 341 -3.80 -18.79 -8.40
C ALA A 341 -2.70 -18.55 -9.47
N ASP A 342 -2.31 -19.58 -10.22
CA ASP A 342 -1.25 -19.52 -11.24
C ASP A 342 -1.69 -18.82 -12.53
N SER A 343 -3.00 -18.68 -12.77
CA SER A 343 -3.57 -17.91 -13.89
C SER A 343 -4.03 -16.50 -13.51
N ALA A 344 -3.72 -16.06 -12.28
CA ALA A 344 -4.21 -14.79 -11.76
C ALA A 344 -3.51 -13.56 -12.35
N LEU A 345 -4.32 -12.61 -12.81
CA LEU A 345 -3.91 -11.29 -13.29
C LEU A 345 -4.50 -10.22 -12.39
N ARG A 346 -3.67 -9.26 -12.01
CA ARG A 346 -4.08 -8.05 -11.32
C ARG A 346 -4.17 -6.90 -12.31
N ILE A 347 -5.38 -6.40 -12.46
CA ILE A 347 -5.71 -5.16 -13.16
C ILE A 347 -5.87 -4.09 -12.10
N SER A 348 -5.27 -2.93 -12.32
CA SER A 348 -5.32 -1.83 -11.38
C SER A 348 -5.39 -0.47 -12.07
N PHE A 349 -6.46 0.23 -11.73
CA PHE A 349 -6.84 1.48 -12.36
C PHE A 349 -6.28 2.69 -11.62
N SER A 350 -6.30 3.83 -12.29
CA SER A 350 -6.08 5.16 -11.75
C SER A 350 -7.13 6.12 -12.28
N LYS A 351 -7.08 7.38 -11.82
CA LYS A 351 -7.94 8.46 -12.33
C LYS A 351 -7.76 8.75 -13.83
N TYR A 352 -6.66 8.27 -14.45
CA TYR A 352 -6.36 8.51 -15.86
C TYR A 352 -6.87 7.41 -16.80
N ASN A 353 -7.26 6.25 -16.28
CA ASN A 353 -7.72 5.16 -17.13
C ASN A 353 -9.10 5.45 -17.75
N THR A 354 -9.36 4.79 -18.87
CA THR A 354 -10.51 4.98 -19.75
C THR A 354 -11.14 3.65 -20.16
N GLU A 355 -12.34 3.68 -20.72
CA GLU A 355 -13.00 2.49 -21.28
C GLU A 355 -12.18 1.85 -22.41
N GLN A 356 -11.43 2.64 -23.19
CA GLN A 356 -10.53 2.12 -24.22
C GLN A 356 -9.43 1.23 -23.64
N ASP A 357 -8.93 1.53 -22.43
CA ASP A 357 -7.98 0.65 -21.74
C ASP A 357 -8.61 -0.70 -21.39
N VAL A 358 -9.88 -0.67 -20.98
CA VAL A 358 -10.65 -1.88 -20.64
C VAL A 358 -10.99 -2.68 -21.89
N ASP A 359 -11.32 -2.02 -23.00
CA ASP A 359 -11.57 -2.66 -24.29
C ASP A 359 -10.35 -3.43 -24.76
N ALA A 360 -9.19 -2.77 -24.81
CA ALA A 360 -7.92 -3.38 -25.20
C ALA A 360 -7.55 -4.57 -24.29
N LEU A 361 -7.77 -4.44 -22.98
CA LEU A 361 -7.59 -5.54 -22.02
C LEU A 361 -8.49 -6.74 -22.35
N CYS A 362 -9.79 -6.51 -22.54
CA CYS A 362 -10.77 -7.57 -22.77
C CYS A 362 -10.51 -8.28 -24.10
N GLU A 363 -10.22 -7.53 -25.16
CA GLU A 363 -9.85 -8.09 -26.47
C GLU A 363 -8.57 -8.92 -26.39
N GLY A 364 -7.56 -8.40 -25.68
CA GLY A 364 -6.30 -9.10 -25.45
C GLY A 364 -6.48 -10.42 -24.69
N ILE A 365 -7.28 -10.42 -23.61
CA ILE A 365 -7.56 -11.64 -22.83
C ILE A 365 -8.36 -12.65 -23.67
N ALA A 366 -9.42 -12.22 -24.35
CA ALA A 366 -10.25 -13.10 -25.15
C ALA A 366 -9.44 -13.76 -26.28
N LEU A 367 -8.56 -13.01 -26.95
CA LEU A 367 -7.66 -13.55 -27.95
C LEU A 367 -6.62 -14.48 -27.34
N GLY A 368 -5.99 -14.08 -26.23
CA GLY A 368 -4.99 -14.87 -25.51
C GLY A 368 -5.54 -16.24 -25.11
N LEU A 369 -6.75 -16.30 -24.58
CA LEU A 369 -7.41 -17.57 -24.23
C LEU A 369 -7.62 -18.46 -25.46
N LYS A 370 -7.98 -17.89 -26.63
CA LYS A 370 -8.14 -18.65 -27.87
C LYS A 370 -6.83 -19.19 -28.43
N VAL A 371 -5.73 -18.44 -28.35
CA VAL A 371 -4.48 -18.81 -29.04
C VAL A 371 -3.47 -19.52 -28.14
N LEU A 372 -3.51 -19.27 -26.83
CA LEU A 372 -2.56 -19.82 -25.86
C LEU A 372 -3.08 -21.09 -25.18
N ALA A 373 -4.39 -21.26 -25.01
CA ALA A 373 -4.94 -22.42 -24.29
C ALA A 373 -4.87 -23.74 -25.08
N HIS A 374 -4.52 -23.68 -26.38
CA HIS A 374 -4.30 -24.83 -27.25
C HIS A 374 -2.82 -25.20 -27.43
N ARG A 375 -1.92 -24.47 -26.79
CA ARG A 375 -0.49 -24.78 -26.68
C ARG A 375 -0.22 -25.31 -25.28
#